data_AF-A0A7C3AAR0-F1
#
_entry.id   AF-A0A7C3AAR0-F1
#
_cell.length_a   1.000
_cell.length_b   1.000
_cell.length_c   1.000
_cell.angle_alpha   90.00
_cell.angle_beta   90.00
_cell.angle_gamma   90.00
#
_symmetry.space_group_name_H-M   'P 1'
#
loop_
_entity.id
_entity.type
_entity.pdbx_description
1 polymer ?
#
loop_
_entity_poly.entity_id
_entity_poly.type
_entity_poly.pdbx_seq_one_letter_code
_entity_poly.pdbx_strand_id
1 'polypeptide(L)'
;MRAELGPPTHELTGMNAGQMMVDMFGSRRLGVGNLLMITHYFWFFNRTYRSHAMPQQLEGFKIAQRIGADPKTVVYAVIMGTILGVISAFWADLHITYRVPGAPGSGFSWESMRMLTWRLSFLKEPDPGAIGFMFLGAAFTLFLTVMRMRFLWWPFHPVGYALSMNFGVDYIWFTLVIGSVLKWCILRYGGLGALRRASPFFLGLILGEYAVGGFWSALSVILQRRMYVFWIF
;
A
#
# COMPACT_ATOMS: atom_id res chain seq x y z
N MET A 1 10.48 -0.10 -13.81
CA MET A 1 9.75 -0.48 -12.58
C MET A 1 9.70 0.60 -11.50
N ARG A 2 10.75 0.89 -10.69
CA ARG A 2 10.63 1.92 -9.61
C ARG A 2 10.32 3.33 -10.13
N ALA A 3 10.78 3.66 -11.35
CA ALA A 3 10.51 4.93 -12.01
C ALA A 3 9.09 5.07 -12.59
N GLU A 4 8.34 3.96 -12.72
CA GLU A 4 6.99 3.96 -13.31
C GLU A 4 5.89 3.77 -12.27
N LEU A 5 6.17 3.05 -11.18
CA LEU A 5 5.18 2.70 -10.17
C LEU A 5 5.04 3.73 -9.03
N GLY A 6 6.01 4.63 -8.84
CA GLY A 6 6.01 5.55 -7.69
C GLY A 6 6.01 4.79 -6.34
N PRO A 7 5.93 5.49 -5.19
CA PRO A 7 5.66 4.83 -3.92
C PRO A 7 4.24 4.23 -4.00
N PRO A 8 4.07 2.91 -3.85
CA PRO A 8 2.80 2.25 -4.11
C PRO A 8 1.86 2.47 -2.91
N THR A 9 1.26 3.65 -2.77
CA THR A 9 0.08 3.82 -1.92
C THR A 9 -1.17 3.37 -2.69
N HIS A 10 -1.13 2.14 -3.20
CA HIS A 10 -2.28 1.50 -3.82
C HIS A 10 -3.12 0.84 -2.72
N GLU A 11 -3.97 1.63 -2.09
CA GLU A 11 -5.12 1.07 -1.41
C GLU A 11 -6.13 0.70 -2.51
N LEU A 12 -6.64 -0.53 -2.49
CA LEU A 12 -7.69 -1.02 -3.40
C LEU A 12 -8.83 -1.65 -2.59
N THR A 13 -9.04 -1.14 -1.38
CA THR A 13 -10.12 -1.56 -0.48
C THR A 13 -11.45 -1.41 -1.20
N GLY A 14 -12.18 -2.53 -1.36
CA GLY A 14 -13.46 -2.57 -2.08
C GLY A 14 -13.35 -2.80 -3.60
N MET A 15 -12.14 -2.77 -4.18
CA MET A 15 -11.90 -3.03 -5.61
C MET A 15 -10.87 -4.16 -5.84
N ASN A 16 -10.60 -4.93 -4.81
CA ASN A 16 -9.63 -6.02 -4.85
C ASN A 16 -10.19 -7.29 -5.52
N ALA A 17 -9.29 -8.20 -5.88
CA ALA A 17 -9.65 -9.45 -6.55
C ALA A 17 -10.69 -10.25 -5.75
N GLY A 18 -10.59 -10.27 -4.42
CA GLY A 18 -11.55 -10.94 -3.56
C GLY A 18 -12.96 -10.37 -3.65
N GLN A 19 -13.10 -9.06 -3.72
CA GLN A 19 -14.39 -8.38 -3.89
C GLN A 19 -14.92 -8.58 -5.31
N MET A 20 -14.07 -8.47 -6.34
CA MET A 20 -14.44 -8.75 -7.73
C MET A 20 -14.99 -10.16 -7.91
N MET A 21 -14.34 -11.17 -7.31
CA MET A 21 -14.84 -12.55 -7.36
C MET A 21 -16.23 -12.69 -6.73
N VAL A 22 -16.45 -12.04 -5.58
CA VAL A 22 -17.76 -12.07 -4.90
C VAL A 22 -18.83 -11.37 -5.72
N ASP A 23 -18.53 -10.25 -6.36
CA ASP A 23 -19.49 -9.52 -7.20
C ASP A 23 -19.76 -10.22 -8.54
N MET A 24 -18.76 -10.89 -9.12
CA MET A 24 -18.90 -11.63 -10.39
C MET A 24 -19.66 -12.95 -10.23
N PHE A 25 -19.36 -13.72 -9.18
CA PHE A 25 -19.90 -15.08 -9.02
C PHE A 25 -21.00 -15.17 -7.95
N GLY A 26 -21.11 -14.16 -7.08
CA GLY A 26 -21.99 -14.19 -5.92
C GLY A 26 -21.39 -15.02 -4.77
N SER A 27 -21.68 -14.64 -3.53
CA SER A 27 -21.20 -15.38 -2.35
C SER A 27 -21.83 -16.77 -2.23
N ARG A 28 -23.06 -16.94 -2.75
CA ARG A 28 -23.74 -18.25 -2.77
C ARG A 28 -23.01 -19.30 -3.59
N ARG A 29 -22.54 -18.96 -4.79
CA ARG A 29 -21.88 -19.91 -5.70
C ARG A 29 -20.43 -20.20 -5.29
N LEU A 30 -19.75 -19.22 -4.71
CA LEU A 30 -18.39 -19.40 -4.22
C LEU A 30 -18.33 -20.40 -3.05
N GLY A 31 -19.37 -20.45 -2.22
CA GLY A 31 -19.43 -21.36 -1.08
C GLY A 31 -18.53 -20.93 0.09
N VAL A 32 -18.81 -21.51 1.27
CA VAL A 32 -18.23 -21.07 2.55
C VAL A 32 -16.71 -21.18 2.58
N GLY A 33 -16.14 -22.28 2.06
CA GLY A 33 -14.68 -22.50 2.07
C GLY A 33 -13.91 -21.42 1.30
N ASN A 34 -14.40 -21.03 0.12
CA ASN A 34 -13.75 -19.99 -0.68
C ASN A 34 -13.95 -18.60 -0.06
N LEU A 35 -15.12 -18.31 0.51
CA LEU A 35 -15.37 -17.05 1.21
C LEU A 35 -14.46 -16.87 2.42
N LEU A 36 -14.19 -17.95 3.17
CA LEU A 36 -13.24 -17.96 4.28
C LEU A 36 -11.84 -17.56 3.80
N MET A 37 -11.33 -18.23 2.77
CA MET A 37 -9.98 -17.96 2.24
C MET A 37 -9.86 -16.55 1.69
N ILE A 38 -10.81 -16.11 0.85
CA ILE A 38 -10.80 -14.75 0.27
C ILE A 38 -10.78 -13.68 1.36
N THR A 39 -11.56 -13.87 2.43
CA THR A 39 -11.66 -12.88 3.51
C THR A 39 -10.45 -12.94 4.45
N HIS A 40 -9.86 -14.11 4.67
CA HIS A 40 -8.65 -14.26 5.48
C HIS A 40 -7.45 -13.56 4.84
N TYR A 41 -7.26 -13.72 3.52
CA TYR A 41 -6.19 -13.04 2.78
C TYR A 41 -6.48 -11.57 2.43
N PHE A 42 -7.58 -11.01 2.96
CA PHE A 42 -7.93 -9.61 2.74
C PHE A 42 -6.78 -8.69 3.16
N TRP A 43 -6.33 -8.76 4.41
CA TRP A 43 -5.25 -7.90 4.90
C TRP A 43 -3.87 -8.20 4.34
N PHE A 44 -3.60 -9.47 4.01
CA PHE A 44 -2.27 -9.89 3.55
C PHE A 44 -2.01 -9.52 2.08
N PHE A 45 -3.00 -9.66 1.19
CA PHE A 45 -2.82 -9.43 -0.25
C PHE A 45 -3.78 -8.42 -0.88
N ASN A 46 -4.98 -8.24 -0.33
CA ASN A 46 -6.09 -7.63 -1.07
C ASN A 46 -6.56 -6.28 -0.50
N ARG A 47 -6.12 -5.85 0.69
CA ARG A 47 -6.55 -4.59 1.29
C ARG A 47 -5.70 -3.44 0.77
N THR A 48 -4.39 -3.55 0.93
CA THR A 48 -3.44 -2.51 0.50
C THR A 48 -2.22 -3.15 -0.14
N TYR A 49 -1.86 -2.74 -1.35
CA TYR A 49 -0.67 -3.19 -2.08
C TYR A 49 0.53 -2.30 -1.73
N ARG A 50 0.74 -2.05 -0.43
CA ARG A 50 1.71 -1.07 0.09
C ARG A 50 3.16 -1.57 0.11
N SER A 51 3.35 -2.88 0.22
CA SER A 51 4.66 -3.48 0.48
C SER A 51 4.91 -4.64 -0.47
N HIS A 52 5.25 -4.34 -1.73
CA HIS A 52 5.80 -5.37 -2.60
C HIS A 52 7.15 -5.80 -2.05
N ALA A 53 7.32 -7.10 -1.77
CA ALA A 53 8.57 -7.63 -1.23
C ALA A 53 9.75 -7.52 -2.23
N MET A 54 9.44 -7.58 -3.53
CA MET A 54 10.45 -7.66 -4.59
C MET A 54 11.43 -6.46 -4.63
N PRO A 55 11.00 -5.17 -4.60
CA PRO A 55 11.94 -4.05 -4.58
C PRO A 55 12.95 -4.10 -3.43
N GLN A 56 12.49 -4.40 -2.22
CA GLN A 56 13.33 -4.47 -1.02
C GLN A 56 14.33 -5.63 -1.10
N GLN A 57 13.89 -6.78 -1.62
CA GLN A 57 14.76 -7.93 -1.87
C GLN A 57 15.83 -7.63 -2.93
N LEU A 58 15.45 -6.96 -4.03
CA LEU A 58 16.38 -6.57 -5.09
C LEU A 58 17.43 -5.57 -4.61
N GLU A 59 17.06 -4.63 -3.73
CA GLU A 59 18.02 -3.73 -3.07
C GLU A 59 19.00 -4.50 -2.20
N GLY A 60 18.51 -5.45 -1.40
CA GLY A 60 19.36 -6.35 -0.61
C GLY A 60 20.37 -7.13 -1.47
N PHE A 61 19.91 -7.70 -2.58
CA PHE A 61 20.80 -8.38 -3.54
C PHE A 61 21.80 -7.43 -4.20
N LYS A 62 21.38 -6.19 -4.50
CA LYS A 62 22.28 -5.21 -5.11
C LYS A 62 23.38 -4.77 -4.14
N ILE A 63 23.06 -4.64 -2.85
CA ILE A 63 24.03 -4.35 -1.79
C ILE A 63 25.01 -5.52 -1.67
N ALA A 64 24.51 -6.77 -1.60
CA ALA A 64 25.36 -7.96 -1.53
C ALA A 64 26.33 -8.06 -2.72
N GLN A 65 25.85 -7.78 -3.94
CA GLN A 65 26.70 -7.72 -5.13
C GLN A 65 27.82 -6.67 -5.00
N ARG A 66 27.53 -5.48 -4.42
CA ARG A 66 28.52 -4.40 -4.28
C ARG A 66 29.61 -4.69 -3.25
N ILE A 67 29.27 -5.44 -2.20
CA ILE A 67 30.21 -5.79 -1.13
C ILE A 67 30.88 -7.16 -1.33
N GLY A 68 30.56 -7.86 -2.42
CA GLY A 68 31.08 -9.20 -2.71
C GLY A 68 30.55 -10.30 -1.79
N ALA A 69 29.38 -10.10 -1.17
CA ALA A 69 28.75 -11.11 -0.32
C ALA A 69 27.99 -12.16 -1.15
N ASP A 70 27.96 -13.40 -0.66
CA ASP A 70 27.14 -14.46 -1.26
C ASP A 70 25.64 -14.09 -1.20
N PRO A 71 24.94 -14.02 -2.34
CA PRO A 71 23.49 -13.78 -2.38
C PRO A 71 22.68 -14.74 -1.51
N LYS A 72 23.14 -15.97 -1.30
CA LYS A 72 22.46 -16.95 -0.44
C LYS A 72 22.34 -16.46 1.00
N THR A 73 23.35 -15.76 1.53
CA THR A 73 23.31 -15.20 2.88
C THR A 73 22.18 -14.19 3.02
N VAL A 74 21.93 -13.36 2.00
CA VAL A 74 20.79 -12.43 1.99
C VAL A 74 19.46 -13.19 2.01
N VAL A 75 19.35 -14.26 1.21
CA VAL A 75 18.13 -15.09 1.19
C VAL A 75 17.87 -15.69 2.56
N TYR A 76 18.87 -16.32 3.19
CA TYR A 76 18.72 -16.92 4.51
C TYR A 76 18.40 -15.87 5.58
N ALA A 77 19.05 -14.71 5.55
CA ALA A 77 18.76 -13.62 6.48
C ALA A 77 17.32 -13.11 6.34
N VAL A 78 16.83 -12.94 5.11
CA VAL A 78 15.45 -12.53 4.85
C VAL A 78 14.45 -13.58 5.32
N ILE A 79 14.69 -14.87 5.05
CA ILE A 79 13.82 -15.96 5.50
C ILE A 79 13.77 -16.02 7.03
N MET A 80 14.93 -16.04 7.69
CA MET A 80 15.02 -16.09 9.15
C MET A 80 14.39 -14.85 9.80
N GLY A 81 14.67 -13.66 9.26
CA GLY A 81 14.07 -12.41 9.72
C GLY A 81 12.55 -12.40 9.55
N THR A 82 12.04 -12.97 8.45
CA THR A 82 10.59 -13.08 8.22
C THR A 82 9.95 -14.03 9.23
N ILE A 83 10.52 -15.23 9.45
CA ILE A 83 9.98 -16.21 10.40
C ILE A 83 9.97 -15.63 11.82
N LEU A 84 11.10 -15.08 12.28
CA LEU A 84 11.22 -14.48 13.60
C LEU A 84 10.30 -13.26 13.75
N GLY A 85 10.19 -12.42 12.72
CA GLY A 85 9.30 -11.27 12.68
C GLY A 85 7.84 -11.68 12.80
N VAL A 86 7.40 -12.72 12.07
CA VAL A 86 6.04 -13.25 12.14
C VAL A 86 5.73 -13.78 13.54
N ILE A 87 6.60 -14.60 14.12
CA ILE A 87 6.40 -15.16 15.48
C ILE A 87 6.35 -14.03 16.51
N SER A 88 7.26 -13.05 16.42
CA SER A 88 7.32 -11.91 17.33
C SER A 88 6.10 -11.02 17.22
N ALA A 89 5.59 -10.79 15.99
CA ALA A 89 4.39 -10.00 15.75
C ALA A 89 3.14 -10.68 16.35
N PHE A 90 2.96 -11.99 16.13
CA PHE A 90 1.85 -12.74 16.74
C PHE A 90 1.91 -12.70 18.27
N TRP A 91 3.10 -12.88 18.85
CA TRP A 91 3.27 -12.80 20.30
C TRP A 91 2.93 -11.41 20.84
N ALA A 92 3.46 -10.34 20.21
CA ALA A 92 3.23 -8.97 20.65
C ALA A 92 1.75 -8.58 20.54
N ASP A 93 1.09 -8.93 19.44
CA ASP A 93 -0.33 -8.64 19.20
C ASP A 93 -1.23 -9.33 20.24
N LEU A 94 -1.02 -10.63 20.49
CA LEU A 94 -1.72 -11.35 21.55
C LEU A 94 -1.44 -10.74 22.92
N HIS A 95 -0.16 -10.50 23.24
CA HIS A 95 0.23 -9.96 24.53
C HIS A 95 -0.44 -8.62 24.85
N ILE A 96 -0.45 -7.71 23.86
CA ILE A 96 -1.05 -6.39 23.98
C ILE A 96 -2.58 -6.51 24.09
N THR A 97 -3.22 -7.35 23.27
CA THR A 97 -4.67 -7.55 23.27
C THR A 97 -5.19 -8.11 24.59
N TYR A 98 -4.45 -9.00 25.25
CA TYR A 98 -4.84 -9.55 26.56
C TYR A 98 -4.61 -8.58 27.73
N ARG A 99 -3.66 -7.64 27.61
CA ARG A 99 -3.31 -6.71 28.72
C ARG A 99 -4.02 -5.38 28.65
N VAL A 100 -4.33 -4.88 27.45
CA VAL A 100 -4.88 -3.54 27.23
C VAL A 100 -6.25 -3.67 26.59
N PRO A 101 -7.35 -3.40 27.33
CA PRO A 101 -8.67 -3.35 26.74
C PRO A 101 -8.75 -2.32 25.61
N GLY A 102 -9.21 -2.74 24.43
CA GLY A 102 -9.27 -1.88 23.26
C GLY A 102 -7.90 -1.49 22.70
N ALA A 103 -6.91 -2.38 22.82
CA ALA A 103 -5.58 -2.12 22.32
C ALA A 103 -5.57 -1.68 20.84
N PRO A 104 -4.74 -0.67 20.47
CA PRO A 104 -4.55 -0.29 19.07
C PRO A 104 -4.10 -1.50 18.24
N GLY A 105 -4.72 -1.71 17.08
CA GLY A 105 -4.44 -2.86 16.19
C GLY A 105 -5.43 -4.04 16.29
N SER A 106 -6.10 -4.21 17.44
CA SER A 106 -7.10 -5.29 17.62
C SER A 106 -8.33 -5.18 16.69
N GLY A 107 -8.61 -3.98 16.17
CA GLY A 107 -9.71 -3.73 15.24
C GLY A 107 -9.49 -4.27 13.82
N PHE A 108 -8.27 -4.62 13.43
CA PHE A 108 -7.99 -5.08 12.07
C PHE A 108 -8.54 -6.49 11.81
N SER A 109 -8.41 -7.38 12.78
CA SER A 109 -9.04 -8.72 12.76
C SER A 109 -10.57 -8.63 12.76
N TRP A 110 -11.12 -7.62 13.46
CA TRP A 110 -12.56 -7.37 13.49
C TRP A 110 -13.14 -7.03 12.11
N GLU A 111 -12.42 -6.29 11.28
CA GLU A 111 -12.88 -5.94 9.93
C GLU A 111 -13.01 -7.17 9.03
N SER A 112 -12.00 -8.05 9.01
CA SER A 112 -12.08 -9.32 8.26
C SER A 112 -13.21 -10.19 8.78
N MET A 113 -13.36 -10.30 10.10
CA MET A 113 -14.42 -11.12 10.69
C MET A 113 -15.80 -10.56 10.37
N ARG A 114 -15.99 -9.24 10.46
CA ARG A 114 -17.24 -8.57 10.10
C ARG A 114 -17.57 -8.77 8.62
N MET A 115 -16.58 -8.66 7.74
CA MET A 115 -16.75 -8.91 6.30
C MET A 115 -17.18 -10.36 6.04
N LEU A 116 -16.56 -11.32 6.71
CA LEU A 116 -16.91 -12.74 6.59
C LEU A 116 -18.33 -13.00 7.08
N THR A 117 -18.66 -12.55 8.29
CA THR A 117 -20.01 -12.69 8.86
C THR A 117 -21.05 -12.09 7.92
N TRP A 118 -20.79 -10.90 7.39
CA TRP A 118 -21.70 -10.26 6.44
C TRP A 118 -21.90 -11.10 5.16
N ARG A 119 -20.81 -11.64 4.58
CA ARG A 119 -20.87 -12.50 3.37
C ARG A 119 -21.59 -13.83 3.60
N LEU A 120 -21.57 -14.35 4.83
CA LEU A 120 -22.25 -15.59 5.21
C LEU A 120 -23.72 -15.37 5.59
N SER A 121 -24.03 -14.27 6.27
CA SER A 121 -25.39 -13.92 6.65
C SER A 121 -26.22 -13.41 5.48
N PHE A 122 -25.59 -12.70 4.53
CA PHE A 122 -26.24 -12.14 3.35
C PHE A 122 -25.64 -12.75 2.08
N LEU A 123 -26.23 -13.85 1.64
CA LEU A 123 -25.82 -14.51 0.40
C LEU A 123 -26.21 -13.64 -0.81
N LYS A 124 -25.20 -13.03 -1.44
CA LYS A 124 -25.32 -12.18 -2.62
C LYS A 124 -25.31 -13.05 -3.89
N GLU A 125 -26.20 -12.75 -4.82
CA GLU A 125 -26.13 -13.25 -6.20
C GLU A 125 -25.10 -12.44 -7.01
N PRO A 126 -24.64 -12.93 -8.19
CA PRO A 126 -23.87 -12.12 -9.11
C PRO A 126 -24.50 -10.75 -9.33
N ASP A 127 -23.70 -9.70 -9.35
CA ASP A 127 -24.14 -8.31 -9.52
C ASP A 127 -23.87 -7.86 -10.96
N PRO A 128 -24.88 -7.88 -11.86
CA PRO A 128 -24.67 -7.56 -13.27
C PRO A 128 -24.23 -6.11 -13.48
N GLY A 129 -24.67 -5.21 -12.60
CA GLY A 129 -24.27 -3.80 -12.63
C GLY A 129 -22.78 -3.66 -12.32
N ALA A 130 -22.32 -4.28 -11.23
CA ALA A 130 -20.90 -4.28 -10.86
C ALA A 130 -20.05 -4.90 -11.98
N ILE A 131 -20.47 -6.04 -12.55
CA ILE A 131 -19.78 -6.68 -13.67
C ILE A 131 -19.69 -5.73 -14.88
N GLY A 132 -20.79 -5.06 -15.24
CA GLY A 132 -20.81 -4.09 -16.34
C GLY A 132 -19.84 -2.93 -16.13
N PHE A 133 -19.81 -2.34 -14.93
CA PHE A 133 -18.88 -1.27 -14.59
C PHE A 133 -17.42 -1.75 -14.52
N MET A 134 -17.16 -2.98 -14.07
CA MET A 134 -15.82 -3.57 -14.12
C MET A 134 -15.30 -3.69 -15.55
N PHE A 135 -16.12 -4.20 -16.47
CA PHE A 135 -15.76 -4.29 -17.89
C PHE A 135 -15.57 -2.90 -18.52
N LEU A 136 -16.43 -1.94 -18.20
CA LEU A 136 -16.29 -0.56 -18.67
C LEU A 136 -14.98 0.06 -18.18
N GLY A 137 -14.67 -0.09 -16.88
CA GLY A 137 -13.42 0.38 -16.29
C GLY A 137 -12.18 -0.26 -16.92
N ALA A 138 -12.23 -1.58 -17.17
CA ALA A 138 -11.16 -2.29 -17.87
C ALA A 138 -10.98 -1.81 -19.31
N ALA A 139 -12.08 -1.68 -20.06
CA ALA A 139 -12.07 -1.17 -21.44
C ALA A 139 -11.55 0.27 -21.51
N PHE A 140 -11.97 1.14 -20.60
CA PHE A 140 -11.50 2.51 -20.54
C PHE A 140 -10.00 2.60 -20.17
N THR A 141 -9.54 1.77 -19.24
CA THR A 141 -8.12 1.71 -18.88
C THR A 141 -7.26 1.20 -20.04
N LEU A 142 -7.74 0.19 -20.77
CA LEU A 142 -7.09 -0.30 -21.99
C LEU A 142 -7.06 0.78 -23.07
N PHE A 143 -8.17 1.49 -23.28
CA PHE A 143 -8.23 2.63 -24.19
C PHE A 143 -7.18 3.69 -23.85
N LEU A 144 -7.10 4.13 -22.58
CA LEU A 144 -6.08 5.09 -22.13
C LEU A 144 -4.65 4.58 -22.37
N THR A 145 -4.42 3.29 -22.13
CA THR A 145 -3.12 2.65 -22.34
C THR A 145 -2.74 2.62 -23.82
N VAL A 146 -3.66 2.24 -24.71
CA VAL A 146 -3.45 2.21 -26.16
C VAL A 146 -3.24 3.62 -26.72
N MET A 147 -4.06 4.60 -26.30
CA MET A 147 -3.91 5.99 -26.73
C MET A 147 -2.55 6.54 -26.32
N ARG A 148 -2.09 6.26 -25.10
CA ARG A 148 -0.77 6.67 -24.63
C ARG A 148 0.38 6.01 -25.40
N MET A 149 0.24 4.73 -25.79
CA MET A 149 1.24 4.05 -26.61
C MET A 149 1.30 4.59 -28.04
N ARG A 150 0.17 5.05 -28.59
CA ARG A 150 0.08 5.51 -29.98
C ARG A 150 0.34 7.00 -30.15
N PHE A 151 0.01 7.82 -29.15
CA PHE A 151 0.12 9.28 -29.21
C PHE A 151 1.02 9.80 -28.09
N LEU A 152 2.23 10.24 -28.44
CA LEU A 152 3.21 10.77 -27.48
C LEU A 152 2.74 12.06 -26.76
N TRP A 153 1.81 12.81 -27.37
CA TRP A 153 1.26 14.05 -26.82
C TRP A 153 0.04 13.81 -25.92
N TRP A 154 -0.43 12.57 -25.77
CA TRP A 154 -1.66 12.27 -25.03
C TRP A 154 -1.48 12.54 -23.53
N PRO A 155 -2.28 13.47 -22.94
CA PRO A 155 -2.05 13.92 -21.57
C PRO A 155 -2.63 12.96 -20.51
N PHE A 156 -3.59 12.11 -20.87
CA PHE A 156 -4.29 11.26 -19.89
C PHE A 156 -3.52 9.97 -19.61
N HIS A 157 -3.16 9.77 -18.34
CA HIS A 157 -2.41 8.61 -17.90
C HIS A 157 -3.34 7.58 -17.22
N PRO A 158 -3.29 6.27 -17.61
CA PRO A 158 -4.13 5.24 -16.99
C PRO A 158 -3.89 5.10 -15.47
N VAL A 159 -2.65 5.31 -15.02
CA VAL A 159 -2.32 5.32 -13.58
C VAL A 159 -3.07 6.41 -12.80
N GLY A 160 -3.24 7.61 -13.38
CA GLY A 160 -4.00 8.68 -12.71
C GLY A 160 -5.47 8.29 -12.50
N TYR A 161 -6.07 7.65 -13.51
CA TYR A 161 -7.42 7.10 -13.42
C TYR A 161 -7.53 6.04 -12.31
N ALA A 162 -6.61 5.07 -12.26
CA ALA A 162 -6.60 4.03 -11.23
C ALA A 162 -6.37 4.57 -9.81
N LEU A 163 -5.49 5.58 -9.65
CA LEU A 163 -5.16 6.16 -8.36
C LEU A 163 -6.26 7.07 -7.81
N SER A 164 -7.05 7.71 -8.68
CA SER A 164 -8.12 8.65 -8.27
C SER A 164 -9.28 8.02 -7.50
N MET A 165 -9.39 6.69 -7.51
CA MET A 165 -10.53 5.96 -6.92
C MET A 165 -10.31 5.52 -5.46
N ASN A 166 -9.21 5.90 -4.80
CA ASN A 166 -8.92 5.39 -3.46
C ASN A 166 -8.38 6.42 -2.46
N PHE A 167 -8.59 6.10 -1.17
CA PHE A 167 -8.13 6.81 0.02
C PHE A 167 -6.64 7.19 -0.02
N GLY A 168 -5.81 6.37 -0.68
CA GLY A 168 -4.37 6.61 -0.78
C GLY A 168 -4.00 7.98 -1.37
N VAL A 169 -4.76 8.49 -2.35
CA VAL A 169 -4.53 9.82 -2.95
C VAL A 169 -5.11 10.94 -2.09
N ASP A 170 -6.20 10.70 -1.37
CA ASP A 170 -6.86 11.71 -0.53
C ASP A 170 -5.94 12.30 0.55
N TYR A 171 -5.00 11.51 1.06
CA TYR A 171 -4.02 11.98 2.05
C TYR A 171 -2.87 12.80 1.47
N ILE A 172 -2.53 12.57 0.19
CA ILE A 172 -1.28 13.08 -0.40
C ILE A 172 -1.49 13.98 -1.61
N TRP A 173 -2.72 14.14 -2.12
CA TRP A 173 -2.96 14.91 -3.34
C TRP A 173 -2.43 16.35 -3.22
N PHE A 174 -2.63 16.98 -2.06
CA PHE A 174 -2.19 18.35 -1.83
C PHE A 174 -0.66 18.46 -1.79
N THR A 175 0.02 17.53 -1.12
CA THR A 175 1.48 17.48 -1.09
C THR A 175 2.07 17.11 -2.45
N LEU A 176 1.39 16.27 -3.24
CA LEU A 176 1.72 15.98 -4.64
C LEU A 176 1.61 17.23 -5.52
N VAL A 177 0.56 18.04 -5.35
CA VAL A 177 0.41 19.31 -6.07
C VAL A 177 1.55 20.26 -5.71
N ILE A 178 1.81 20.47 -4.42
CA ILE A 178 2.93 21.33 -3.96
C ILE A 178 4.26 20.82 -4.52
N GLY A 179 4.56 19.53 -4.37
CA GLY A 179 5.78 18.92 -4.87
C GLY A 179 5.93 19.06 -6.39
N SER A 180 4.83 18.92 -7.14
CA SER A 180 4.80 19.08 -8.60
C SER A 180 5.04 20.53 -9.01
N VAL A 181 4.42 21.51 -8.33
CA VAL A 181 4.63 22.94 -8.57
C VAL A 181 6.06 23.34 -8.24
N LEU A 182 6.59 22.94 -7.09
CA LEU A 182 7.97 23.22 -6.71
C LEU A 182 8.97 22.61 -7.71
N LYS A 183 8.78 21.34 -8.09
CA LYS A 183 9.61 20.67 -9.10
C LYS A 183 9.53 21.40 -10.44
N TRP A 184 8.34 21.78 -10.87
CA TRP A 184 8.13 22.53 -12.11
C TRP A 184 8.84 23.89 -12.07
N CYS A 185 8.71 24.67 -10.99
CA CYS A 185 9.40 25.93 -10.80
C CYS A 185 10.92 25.76 -10.84
N ILE A 186 11.48 24.79 -10.09
CA ILE A 186 12.92 24.53 -10.06
C ILE A 186 13.44 24.16 -11.45
N LEU A 187 12.72 23.30 -12.17
CA LEU A 187 13.10 22.91 -13.53
C LEU A 187 12.96 24.07 -14.53
N ARG A 188 11.91 24.88 -14.40
CA ARG A 188 11.62 26.01 -15.31
C ARG A 188 12.65 27.13 -15.17
N TYR A 189 13.05 27.47 -13.94
CA TYR A 189 13.93 28.61 -13.68
C TYR A 189 15.41 28.22 -13.49
N GLY A 190 15.70 26.99 -13.03
CA GLY A 190 17.06 26.56 -12.69
C GLY A 190 17.55 25.32 -13.45
N GLY A 191 16.71 24.70 -14.27
CA GLY A 191 17.06 23.51 -15.05
C GLY A 191 17.43 22.28 -14.20
N LEU A 192 18.02 21.28 -14.85
CA LEU A 192 18.40 20.01 -14.21
C LEU A 192 19.48 20.19 -13.13
N GLY A 193 20.37 21.17 -13.29
CA GLY A 193 21.43 21.47 -12.32
C GLY A 193 20.87 21.95 -10.98
N ALA A 194 19.89 22.87 -11.01
CA ALA A 194 19.22 23.33 -9.79
C ALA A 194 18.43 22.21 -9.11
N LEU A 195 17.75 21.35 -9.88
CA LEU A 195 17.04 20.20 -9.31
C LEU A 195 17.99 19.26 -8.56
N ARG A 196 19.17 18.97 -9.11
CA ARG A 196 20.19 18.15 -8.43
C ARG A 196 20.71 18.80 -7.14
N ARG A 197 20.89 20.13 -7.13
CA ARG A 197 21.31 20.87 -5.91
C ARG A 197 20.21 20.99 -4.87
N ALA A 198 18.94 21.01 -5.28
CA ALA A 198 17.79 21.05 -4.38
C ALA A 198 17.41 19.65 -3.84
N SER A 199 17.85 18.57 -4.50
CA SER A 199 17.53 17.19 -4.09
C SER A 199 17.90 16.87 -2.64
N PRO A 200 19.09 17.26 -2.11
CA PRO A 200 19.44 17.06 -0.71
C PRO A 200 18.48 17.73 0.28
N PHE A 201 17.91 18.90 -0.05
CA PHE A 201 16.92 19.57 0.80
C PHE A 201 15.64 18.74 0.94
N PHE A 202 15.09 18.22 -0.16
CA PHE A 202 13.89 17.38 -0.10
C PHE A 202 14.15 16.04 0.60
N LEU A 203 15.33 15.44 0.40
CA LEU A 203 15.74 14.25 1.15
C LEU A 203 15.86 14.56 2.65
N GLY A 204 16.39 15.73 3.00
CA GLY A 204 16.45 16.22 4.38
C GLY A 204 15.07 16.46 4.99
N LEU A 205 14.12 16.97 4.20
CA LEU A 205 12.73 17.16 4.63
C LEU A 205 12.08 15.81 4.98
N ILE A 206 12.21 14.82 4.08
CA ILE A 206 11.71 13.46 4.29
C ILE A 206 12.36 12.84 5.54
N LEU A 207 13.68 12.94 5.66
CA LEU A 207 14.41 12.41 6.81
C LEU A 207 14.00 13.10 8.12
N GLY A 208 13.77 14.42 8.07
CA GLY A 208 13.31 15.23 9.20
C GLY A 208 11.92 14.81 9.67
N GLU A 209 11.00 14.54 8.75
CA GLU A 209 9.67 14.00 9.04
C GLU A 209 9.79 12.69 9.84
N TYR A 210 10.58 11.73 9.35
CA TYR A 210 10.79 10.45 10.03
C TYR A 210 11.50 10.61 11.38
N ALA A 211 12.49 11.50 11.48
CA ALA A 211 13.23 11.73 12.70
C ALA A 211 12.34 12.34 13.80
N VAL A 212 11.54 13.35 13.46
CA VAL A 212 10.61 14.00 14.39
C VAL A 212 9.50 13.02 14.80
N GLY A 213 8.91 12.30 13.83
CA GLY A 213 7.91 11.27 14.10
C GLY A 213 8.43 10.18 15.03
N GLY A 214 9.60 9.62 14.73
CA GLY A 214 10.26 8.60 15.55
C GLY A 214 10.62 9.12 16.95
N PHE A 215 11.08 10.36 17.06
CA PHE A 215 11.37 11.01 18.34
C PHE A 215 10.13 11.09 19.24
N TRP A 216 9.01 11.61 18.72
CA TRP A 216 7.77 11.72 19.49
C TRP A 216 7.18 10.36 19.87
N SER A 217 7.25 9.37 18.97
CA SER A 217 6.82 8.00 19.27
C SER A 217 7.67 7.36 20.37
N ALA A 218 9.00 7.49 20.30
CA ALA A 218 9.89 6.97 21.34
C ALA A 218 9.65 7.67 22.69
N LEU A 219 9.49 8.99 22.66
CA LEU A 219 9.23 9.79 23.86
C LEU A 219 7.87 9.43 24.50
N SER A 220 6.85 9.14 23.68
CA SER A 220 5.54 8.68 24.15
C SER A 220 5.64 7.38 24.95
N VAL A 221 6.46 6.42 24.47
CA VAL A 221 6.70 5.14 25.15
C VAL A 221 7.50 5.34 26.43
N ILE A 222 8.55 6.17 26.41
CA ILE A 222 9.40 6.41 27.60
C ILE A 222 8.60 7.09 28.71
N LEU A 223 7.85 8.13 28.38
CA LEU A 223 7.11 8.92 29.36
C LEU A 223 5.72 8.36 29.69
N GLN A 224 5.29 7.27 29.02
CA GLN A 224 3.96 6.66 29.18
C GLN A 224 2.82 7.68 29.04
N ARG A 225 2.99 8.67 28.16
CA ARG A 225 2.01 9.73 27.88
C ARG A 225 1.66 9.71 26.41
N ARG A 226 0.38 9.95 26.10
CA ARG A 226 -0.06 10.15 24.71
C ARG A 226 0.57 11.43 24.19
N MET A 227 1.43 11.29 23.18
CA MET A 227 2.05 12.41 22.48
C MET A 227 1.60 12.41 21.02
N TYR A 228 2.17 13.31 20.23
CA TYR A 228 1.95 13.31 18.79
C TYR A 228 2.37 11.96 18.19
N VAL A 229 1.43 11.31 17.51
CA VAL A 229 1.68 10.04 16.80
C VAL A 229 1.66 10.34 15.32
N PHE A 230 2.73 9.97 14.65
CA PHE A 230 2.99 10.25 13.23
C PHE A 230 2.02 9.53 12.28
N TRP A 231 1.38 8.46 12.76
CA TRP A 231 0.46 7.65 11.96
C TRP A 231 -0.56 6.98 12.87
N ILE A 232 -1.84 7.30 12.72
CA ILE A 232 -2.93 6.78 13.55
C ILE A 232 -3.92 6.07 12.62
N PHE A 233 -3.66 4.78 12.41
CA PHE A 233 -4.67 3.76 12.16
C PHE A 233 -4.27 2.50 12.91
#